data_AF-A0A2V6G4H0-F1
#
_entry.id   AF-A0A2V6G4H0-F1
#
_cell.length_a   1.000
_cell.length_b   1.000
_cell.length_c   1.000
_cell.angle_alpha   90.00
_cell.angle_beta   90.00
_cell.angle_gamma   90.00
#
_symmetry.space_group_name_H-M   'P 1'
#
loop_
_entity.id
_entity.type
_entity.pdbx_description
1 polymer ?
#
loop_
_entity_poly.entity_id
_entity_poly.type
_entity_poly.pdbx_seq_one_letter_code
_entity_poly.pdbx_strand_id
1 'polypeptide(L)'
;MRRKKRSNVQAEAGAPEMDASDGGASSAPKKFRYEEPDAVPPLPKLTVREDDVLYWVARGKENAEIAPILNASPETIRKHVQNIRQKFGSKSRLAVIAKYWERKLYESNLSIKELYELIERLKRRRSGEK
;
A
#
# COMPACT_ATOMS: atom_id res chain seq x y z
N MET A 1 -7.56 -39.92 -74.81
CA MET A 1 -6.65 -39.36 -73.79
C MET A 1 -6.50 -37.85 -74.00
N ARG A 2 -6.86 -37.03 -73.00
CA ARG A 2 -6.53 -35.61 -72.79
C ARG A 2 -6.78 -34.58 -73.93
N ARG A 3 -8.05 -34.15 -74.00
CA ARG A 3 -8.50 -32.78 -74.33
C ARG A 3 -8.18 -31.87 -73.11
N LYS A 4 -7.98 -30.54 -73.18
CA LYS A 4 -7.87 -29.52 -74.23
C LYS A 4 -7.69 -28.19 -73.47
N LYS A 5 -6.81 -27.31 -73.97
CA LYS A 5 -6.85 -25.82 -73.96
C LYS A 5 -6.92 -25.09 -72.59
N ARG A 6 -5.97 -24.16 -72.34
CA ARG A 6 -6.13 -22.67 -72.38
C ARG A 6 -7.20 -22.18 -71.37
N SER A 7 -7.02 -21.17 -70.54
CA SER A 7 -6.15 -19.99 -70.54
C SER A 7 -6.48 -19.22 -69.25
N ASN A 8 -5.47 -18.50 -68.75
CA ASN A 8 -5.48 -17.41 -67.76
C ASN A 8 -6.81 -16.64 -67.60
N VAL A 9 -7.29 -16.42 -66.36
CA VAL A 9 -8.02 -15.21 -65.89
C VAL A 9 -7.97 -15.16 -64.34
N GLN A 10 -7.49 -14.04 -63.79
CA GLN A 10 -7.75 -13.59 -62.42
C GLN A 10 -9.21 -13.11 -62.28
N ALA A 11 -9.94 -13.58 -61.27
CA ALA A 11 -10.83 -12.77 -60.39
C ALA A 11 -11.75 -13.66 -59.53
N GLU A 12 -12.00 -13.17 -58.32
CA GLU A 12 -13.10 -13.50 -57.40
C GLU A 12 -13.02 -14.80 -56.59
N ALA A 13 -12.37 -14.72 -55.42
CA ALA A 13 -12.73 -15.56 -54.28
C ALA A 13 -13.33 -14.65 -53.20
N GLY A 14 -14.59 -14.91 -52.87
CA GLY A 14 -15.45 -14.10 -52.02
C GLY A 14 -14.90 -13.81 -50.64
N ALA A 15 -15.26 -12.63 -50.15
CA ALA A 15 -15.08 -12.22 -48.77
C ALA A 15 -15.65 -13.29 -47.81
N PRO A 16 -14.86 -13.78 -46.84
CA PRO A 16 -15.44 -14.48 -45.71
C PRO A 16 -16.19 -13.48 -44.84
N GLU A 17 -17.48 -13.76 -44.60
CA GLU A 17 -18.32 -13.07 -43.64
C GLU A 17 -17.59 -12.93 -42.30
N MET A 18 -17.46 -11.68 -41.86
CA MET A 18 -16.88 -11.31 -40.59
C MET A 18 -17.99 -11.48 -39.54
N ASP A 19 -18.06 -12.66 -38.92
CA ASP A 19 -18.91 -12.87 -37.74
C ASP A 19 -18.35 -12.02 -36.59
N ALA A 20 -18.94 -10.83 -36.45
CA ALA A 20 -18.68 -9.91 -35.35
C ALA A 20 -19.39 -10.43 -34.10
N SER A 21 -18.77 -11.40 -33.44
CA SER A 21 -19.19 -11.85 -32.11
C SER A 21 -17.99 -12.25 -31.26
N ASP A 22 -17.25 -11.26 -30.75
CA ASP A 22 -16.73 -11.38 -29.38
C ASP A 22 -16.74 -10.02 -28.70
N GLY A 23 -17.80 -9.80 -27.93
CA GLY A 23 -18.01 -8.61 -27.12
C GLY A 23 -16.98 -8.56 -25.99
N GLY A 24 -16.52 -7.34 -25.70
CA GLY A 24 -15.49 -7.08 -24.71
C GLY A 24 -15.72 -7.79 -23.37
N ALA A 25 -14.74 -8.62 -22.98
CA ALA A 25 -14.56 -9.00 -21.59
C ALA A 25 -14.11 -7.76 -20.80
N SER A 26 -15.11 -7.04 -20.28
CA SER A 26 -14.97 -6.14 -19.14
C SER A 26 -14.22 -6.87 -18.03
N SER A 27 -12.91 -6.62 -17.91
CA SER A 27 -12.13 -7.02 -16.76
C SER A 27 -12.59 -6.15 -15.59
N ALA A 28 -13.70 -6.56 -14.98
CA ALA A 28 -14.20 -5.95 -13.76
C ALA A 28 -13.04 -5.88 -12.76
N PRO A 29 -12.80 -4.73 -12.10
CA PRO A 29 -11.74 -4.64 -11.11
C PRO A 29 -11.99 -5.71 -10.06
N LYS A 30 -11.01 -6.60 -9.89
CA LYS A 30 -11.01 -7.67 -8.89
C LYS A 30 -11.44 -7.04 -7.57
N LYS A 31 -12.64 -7.38 -7.08
CA LYS A 31 -13.18 -6.81 -5.84
C LYS A 31 -12.14 -7.06 -4.75
N PHE A 32 -11.43 -6.01 -4.34
CA PHE A 32 -10.51 -6.08 -3.21
C PHE A 32 -11.38 -6.35 -1.99
N ARG A 33 -11.42 -7.62 -1.56
CA ARG A 33 -12.04 -7.99 -0.29
C ARG A 33 -11.12 -7.44 0.78
N TYR A 34 -11.53 -6.34 1.42
CA TYR A 34 -10.90 -5.91 2.66
C TYR A 34 -11.25 -6.97 3.70
N GLU A 35 -10.34 -7.91 3.92
CA GLU A 35 -10.38 -8.71 5.15
C GLU A 35 -9.95 -7.78 6.28
N GLU A 36 -10.80 -7.64 7.29
CA GLU A 36 -10.38 -6.97 8.52
C GLU A 36 -9.15 -7.71 9.03
N PRO A 37 -7.98 -7.05 9.15
CA PRO A 37 -6.79 -7.72 9.61
C PRO A 37 -7.06 -8.22 11.04
N ASP A 38 -7.03 -9.55 11.20
CA ASP A 38 -7.00 -10.18 12.52
C ASP A 38 -5.88 -9.51 13.32
N ALA A 39 -6.28 -8.86 14.43
CA ALA A 39 -5.48 -8.13 15.40
C ALA A 39 -4.00 -7.88 15.01
N VAL A 40 -3.65 -6.61 14.78
CA VAL A 40 -2.27 -6.17 14.54
C VAL A 40 -1.34 -6.84 15.54
N PRO A 41 -0.37 -7.68 15.10
CA PRO A 41 0.48 -8.40 16.04
C PRO A 41 1.19 -7.38 16.94
N PRO A 42 1.23 -7.63 18.26
CA PRO A 42 1.79 -6.67 19.20
C PRO A 42 3.24 -6.40 18.82
N LEU A 43 3.54 -5.13 18.55
CA LEU A 43 4.88 -4.73 18.17
C LEU A 43 5.85 -4.95 19.34
N PRO A 44 7.13 -5.21 19.04
CA PRO A 44 8.11 -5.47 20.07
C PRO A 44 8.28 -4.23 20.96
N LYS A 45 8.51 -4.47 22.26
CA LYS A 45 8.81 -3.40 23.21
C LYS A 45 10.17 -2.78 22.91
N LEU A 46 10.16 -1.49 22.59
CA LEU A 46 11.35 -0.67 22.44
C LEU A 46 11.75 -0.05 23.78
N THR A 47 13.04 0.15 23.97
CA THR A 47 13.54 1.04 25.02
C THR A 47 13.24 2.49 24.65
N VAL A 48 13.25 3.41 25.62
CA VAL A 48 13.02 4.85 25.39
C VAL A 48 13.94 5.38 24.27
N ARG A 49 15.23 5.06 24.35
CA ARG A 49 16.20 5.50 23.32
C ARG A 49 15.98 4.88 21.96
N GLU A 50 15.52 3.64 21.88
CA GLU A 50 15.18 3.02 20.59
C GLU A 50 13.92 3.65 19.97
N ASP A 51 12.95 4.05 20.80
CA ASP A 51 11.76 4.76 20.34
C ASP A 51 12.12 6.15 19.80
N ASP A 52 12.96 6.91 20.52
CA ASP A 52 13.49 8.21 20.08
C ASP A 52 14.22 8.10 18.73
N VAL A 53 15.08 7.08 18.58
CA VAL A 53 15.79 6.82 17.33
C VAL A 53 14.78 6.51 16.22
N LEU A 54 13.85 5.58 16.47
CA LEU A 54 12.87 5.16 15.47
C LEU A 54 11.96 6.33 15.03
N TYR A 55 11.61 7.22 15.95
CA TYR A 55 10.82 8.42 15.69
C TYR A 55 11.47 9.31 14.62
N TRP A 56 12.79 9.51 14.67
CA TRP A 56 13.51 10.31 13.67
C TRP A 56 13.75 9.54 12.38
N VAL A 57 14.01 8.24 12.48
CA VAL A 57 14.13 7.36 11.31
C VAL A 57 12.84 7.35 10.49
N ALA A 58 11.68 7.29 11.15
CA ALA A 58 10.36 7.32 10.52
C ALA A 58 10.04 8.65 9.83
N ARG A 59 10.74 9.73 10.21
CA ARG A 59 10.70 11.05 9.57
C ARG A 59 11.72 11.21 8.44
N GLY A 60 12.40 10.14 8.05
CA GLY A 60 13.35 10.13 6.94
C GLY A 60 14.74 10.65 7.29
N LYS A 61 15.06 10.87 8.57
CA LYS A 61 16.40 11.31 8.97
C LYS A 61 17.43 10.20 8.84
N GLU A 62 18.62 10.56 8.40
CA GLU A 62 19.78 9.67 8.34
C GLU A 62 20.49 9.59 9.69
N ASN A 63 21.28 8.54 9.91
CA ASN A 63 21.94 8.31 11.21
C ASN A 63 22.88 9.47 11.59
N ALA A 64 23.52 10.11 10.60
CA ALA A 64 24.40 11.26 10.82
C ALA A 64 23.62 12.52 11.25
N GLU A 65 22.38 12.69 10.81
CA GLU A 65 21.50 13.78 11.23
C GLU A 65 20.89 13.52 12.62
N ILE A 66 20.60 12.25 12.94
CA ILE A 66 20.00 11.86 14.23
C ILE A 66 21.02 11.96 15.38
N ALA A 67 22.28 11.65 15.10
CA ALA A 67 23.39 11.69 16.06
C ALA A 67 23.44 13.00 16.87
N PRO A 68 23.52 14.20 16.25
CA PRO A 68 23.52 15.45 17.00
C PRO A 68 22.18 15.73 17.71
N ILE A 69 21.04 15.29 17.15
CA ILE A 69 19.72 15.50 17.78
C ILE A 69 19.61 14.76 19.11
N LEU A 70 20.16 13.55 19.20
CA LEU A 70 20.05 12.70 20.39
C LEU A 70 21.31 12.73 21.29
N ASN A 71 22.27 13.59 20.96
CA ASN A 71 23.58 13.70 21.60
C ASN A 71 24.33 12.36 21.67
N ALA A 72 24.45 11.69 20.52
CA ALA A 72 25.11 10.39 20.37
C ALA A 72 25.95 10.35 19.08
N SER A 73 26.84 9.37 18.95
CA SER A 73 27.59 9.19 17.71
C SER A 73 26.75 8.51 16.61
N PRO A 74 27.04 8.73 15.31
CA PRO A 74 26.37 8.03 14.22
C PRO A 74 26.47 6.50 14.32
N GLU A 75 27.56 5.99 14.88
CA GLU A 75 27.75 4.55 15.14
C GLU A 75 26.81 4.04 16.24
N THR A 76 26.61 4.81 17.31
CA THR A 76 25.64 4.49 18.36
C THR A 76 24.22 4.47 17.78
N ILE A 77 23.85 5.45 16.94
CA ILE A 77 22.56 5.44 16.23
C ILE A 77 22.42 4.21 15.35
N ARG A 78 23.46 3.86 14.58
CA ARG A 78 23.47 2.66 13.75
C ARG A 78 23.21 1.40 14.58
N LYS A 79 23.81 1.28 15.77
CA LYS A 79 23.58 0.15 16.69
C LYS A 79 22.14 0.11 17.20
N HIS A 80 21.56 1.25 17.57
CA HIS A 80 20.14 1.32 17.93
C HIS A 80 19.24 0.88 16.77
N VAL A 81 19.48 1.36 15.54
CA VAL A 81 18.71 0.94 14.36
C VAL A 81 18.83 -0.56 14.10
N GLN A 82 20.00 -1.15 14.32
CA GLN A 82 20.20 -2.60 14.22
C GLN A 82 19.39 -3.36 15.26
N ASN A 83 19.40 -2.93 16.52
CA ASN A 83 18.62 -3.54 17.59
C ASN A 83 17.11 -3.44 17.33
N ILE A 84 16.63 -2.27 16.88
CA ILE A 84 15.24 -2.08 16.48
C ILE A 84 14.87 -3.06 15.36
N ARG A 85 15.69 -3.16 14.31
CA ARG A 85 15.47 -4.11 13.21
C ARG A 85 15.38 -5.57 13.68
N GLN A 86 16.27 -5.97 14.59
CA GLN A 86 16.23 -7.31 15.19
C GLN A 86 14.94 -7.54 15.98
N LYS A 87 14.54 -6.58 16.82
CA LYS A 87 13.28 -6.64 17.59
C LYS A 87 12.06 -6.77 16.68
N PHE A 88 12.04 -6.05 15.55
CA PHE A 88 10.94 -6.09 14.59
C PHE A 88 11.01 -7.29 13.63
N GLY A 89 12.02 -8.16 13.77
CA GLY A 89 12.26 -9.29 12.87
C GLY A 89 12.51 -8.89 11.42
N SER A 90 12.94 -7.65 11.18
CA SER A 90 13.00 -7.06 9.84
C SER A 90 14.42 -6.68 9.45
N LYS A 91 14.82 -7.11 8.24
CA LYS A 91 16.08 -6.68 7.62
C LYS A 91 15.94 -5.34 6.88
N SER A 92 14.74 -4.82 6.68
CA SER A 92 14.53 -3.58 5.92
C SER A 92 14.23 -2.40 6.85
N ARG A 93 14.96 -1.29 6.65
CA ARG A 93 14.70 -0.02 7.35
C ARG A 93 13.28 0.47 7.05
N LEU A 94 12.85 0.40 5.79
CA LEU A 94 11.51 0.80 5.36
C LEU A 94 10.43 -0.06 6.01
N ALA A 95 10.64 -1.37 6.13
CA ALA A 95 9.66 -2.25 6.77
C ALA A 95 9.48 -1.94 8.27
N VAL A 96 10.54 -1.51 8.97
CA VAL A 96 10.42 -1.04 10.36
C VAL A 96 9.66 0.28 10.43
N ILE A 97 9.90 1.21 9.48
CA ILE A 97 9.19 2.48 9.39
C ILE A 97 7.70 2.26 9.12
N ALA A 98 7.33 1.37 8.20
CA ALA A 98 5.95 1.03 7.90
C ALA A 98 5.23 0.52 9.15
N LYS A 99 5.82 -0.47 9.84
CA LYS A 99 5.29 -1.00 11.10
C LYS A 99 5.16 0.06 12.20
N TYR A 100 6.09 1.01 12.27
CA TYR A 100 6.01 2.14 13.20
C TYR A 100 4.80 3.04 12.91
N TRP A 101 4.56 3.37 11.64
CA TRP A 101 3.41 4.19 11.26
C TRP A 101 2.08 3.46 11.43
N GLU A 102 2.02 2.17 11.11
CA GLU A 102 0.88 1.31 11.45
C GLU A 102 0.55 1.45 12.94
N ARG A 103 1.54 1.24 13.83
CA ARG A 103 1.38 1.45 15.29
C ARG A 103 0.80 2.81 15.63
N LYS A 104 1.38 3.87 15.09
CA LYS A 104 1.00 5.24 15.43
C LYS A 104 -0.41 5.59 14.97
N LEU A 105 -0.86 5.01 13.86
CA LEU A 105 -2.24 5.13 13.41
C LEU A 105 -3.20 4.42 14.38
N TYR A 106 -2.85 3.23 14.89
CA TYR A 106 -3.68 2.51 15.88
C TYR A 106 -3.64 3.14 17.29
N GLU A 107 -2.48 3.70 17.71
CA GLU A 107 -2.37 4.43 18.99
C GLU A 107 -3.14 5.77 18.93
N SER A 108 -3.24 6.37 17.74
CA SER A 108 -4.05 7.56 17.47
C SER A 108 -5.50 7.18 17.19
N ASN A 109 -6.15 6.48 18.13
CA ASN A 109 -7.54 6.09 17.95
C ASN A 109 -8.48 7.26 18.29
N LEU A 110 -8.99 7.94 17.26
CA LEU A 110 -10.44 8.12 17.21
C LEU A 110 -10.98 6.90 16.47
N SER A 111 -11.69 6.02 17.16
CA SER A 111 -12.33 4.86 16.54
C SER A 111 -13.15 5.31 15.34
N ILE A 112 -13.22 4.49 14.28
CA ILE A 112 -14.14 4.74 13.15
C ILE A 112 -15.55 5.05 13.68
N LYS A 113 -15.98 4.35 14.74
CA LYS A 113 -17.24 4.60 15.43
C LYS A 113 -17.32 6.00 16.05
N GLU A 114 -16.27 6.46 16.72
CA GLU A 114 -16.20 7.79 17.33
C GLU A 114 -16.14 8.91 16.28
N LEU A 115 -15.46 8.69 15.15
CA LEU A 115 -15.48 9.60 14.00
C LEU A 115 -16.89 9.71 13.40
N TYR A 116 -17.58 8.59 13.22
CA TYR A 116 -18.96 8.60 12.75
C TYR A 116 -19.90 9.31 13.73
N GLU A 117 -19.80 9.01 15.03
CA GLU A 117 -20.59 9.68 16.06
C GLU A 117 -20.32 11.19 16.10
N LEU A 118 -19.06 11.61 15.92
CA LEU A 118 -18.68 13.02 15.84
C LEU A 118 -19.27 13.70 14.61
N ILE A 119 -19.19 13.07 13.43
CA ILE A 119 -19.77 13.59 12.19
C ILE A 119 -21.29 13.76 12.34
N GLU A 120 -21.98 12.75 12.87
CA GLU A 120 -23.42 12.80 13.09
C GLU A 120 -23.81 13.83 14.17
N ARG A 121 -22.97 14.04 15.18
CA ARG A 121 -23.14 15.14 16.14
C ARG A 121 -22.99 16.51 15.47
N LEU A 122 -22.03 16.68 14.57
CA LEU A 122 -21.78 17.94 13.86
C LEU A 122 -22.91 18.27 12.87
N LYS A 123 -23.43 17.26 12.15
CA LYS A 123 -24.59 17.44 11.27
C LYS A 123 -25.85 17.87 12.03
N ARG A 124 -26.10 17.26 13.20
CA ARG A 124 -27.23 17.63 14.08
C ARG A 124 -27.14 19.07 14.57
N ARG A 125 -25.94 19.56 14.93
CA ARG A 125 -25.74 20.97 15.33
C ARG A 125 -26.02 21.94 14.19
N ARG A 126 -25.49 21.65 13.00
CA ARG A 126 -25.70 22.48 11.80
C ARG A 126 -27.15 22.48 11.32
N SER A 127 -27.90 21.43 11.62
CA SER A 127 -29.34 21.32 11.29
C SER A 127 -30.27 21.95 12.34
N GLY A 128 -29.74 22.34 13.52
CA GLY A 128 -30.49 22.86 14.66
C GLY A 128 -30.44 24.38 14.84
N GLU A 129 -29.72 25.12 13.99
CA GLU A 129 -29.84 26.59 13.90
C GLU A 129 -31.04 26.94 13.01
N LYS A 130 -32.21 27.12 13.65
CA LYS A 130 -33.35 27.87 13.12
C LYS A 130 -33.88 28.79 14.19
#